data_AF-B3STP0-F1
#
_entry.id   AF-B3STP0-F1
#
_cell.length_a   1.000
_cell.length_b   1.000
_cell.length_c   1.000
_cell.angle_alpha   90.00
_cell.angle_beta   90.00
_cell.angle_gamma   90.00
#
_symmetry.space_group_name_H-M   'P 1'
#
loop_
_entity.id
_entity.type
_entity.pdbx_description
1 polymer ?
#
loop_
_entity_poly.entity_id
_entity_poly.type
_entity_poly.pdbx_seq_one_letter_code
_entity_poly.pdbx_strand_id
1 'polypeptide(L)'
;MCPHMFSIILVLFSVQASSLPKNDSFEDSILIKFIDALQDEKTIDSWMKDTQRDDLYFYDLFKGITSKIRDVLVCIHTDKFDVFKSLIMKANMILDKISYPYYETFNIIESVKRIVLINDDQNLKNDAFDTENLLTDILYKEYDSIYDNLESTINQVGLILDSKKTSENYEGLKNSDHCQKFKPKLNDQNLSSTINFMELSDKMIEDILPVDNNTNSYVEAHVGGLKRSRRCVGSDIQLFIRERYNLVCPKNMWQYLKIFDSFLYDLIEIDLKNYFGKTFVCNKTTAKVLSMLFHFYSEVKKRNTKYEIIKKENNEYQIKWTLSKKASKKAFEDFWMKQEIQDLSNLKIIHKIGSYGLYSTLRSDYLDFRQEVVNLHLKSVEERINDAEDEIKDLETKLNSLRDEKKQLLDDKMKLLNENDIKPVKTKLFLLSCGHQLRFEDLTKFYYKGYTKYPKSFKCPFAWWCGPVYIVGCYDADLYKIGSEIW
;
A
#
# COMPACT_ATOMS: atom_id res chain seq x y z
N MET A 1 37.96 17.55 21.51
CA MET A 1 38.95 16.45 21.47
C MET A 1 38.97 15.76 22.83
N CYS A 2 38.34 14.59 22.93
CA CYS A 2 38.91 13.37 23.53
C CYS A 2 37.82 12.27 23.42
N PRO A 3 37.98 11.26 22.55
CA PRO A 3 37.03 10.18 22.35
C PRO A 3 37.54 8.92 23.07
N HIS A 4 37.09 8.65 24.30
CA HIS A 4 37.32 7.35 24.96
C HIS A 4 36.27 7.13 26.05
N MET A 5 35.10 6.60 25.67
CA MET A 5 34.21 5.84 26.57
C MET A 5 33.14 5.05 25.79
N PHE A 6 33.51 4.43 24.67
CA PHE A 6 32.63 3.52 23.92
C PHE A 6 33.31 2.21 23.46
N SER A 7 34.46 1.85 24.05
CA SER A 7 35.25 0.67 23.64
C SER A 7 35.36 -0.45 24.69
N ILE A 8 34.36 -0.65 25.57
CA ILE A 8 34.41 -1.73 26.57
C ILE A 8 33.41 -2.88 26.33
N ILE A 9 32.56 -2.83 25.29
CA ILE A 9 31.66 -3.97 24.97
C ILE A 9 32.08 -4.74 23.70
N LEU A 10 33.20 -4.40 23.05
CA LEU A 10 33.52 -4.92 21.70
C LEU A 10 34.91 -5.58 21.52
N VAL A 11 35.60 -6.01 22.59
CA VAL A 11 36.97 -6.60 22.47
C VAL A 11 37.17 -7.93 23.22
N LEU A 12 36.13 -8.75 23.41
CA LEU A 12 36.34 -10.17 23.70
C LEU A 12 35.50 -11.02 22.75
N PHE A 13 36.12 -12.08 22.23
CA PHE A 13 35.60 -13.09 21.30
C PHE A 13 35.81 -12.82 19.80
N SER A 14 37.09 -12.85 19.42
CA SER A 14 37.50 -13.41 18.13
C SER A 14 38.20 -14.76 18.36
N VAL A 15 38.03 -15.71 17.41
CA VAL A 15 38.73 -17.01 17.24
C VAL A 15 38.19 -18.13 18.17
N GLN A 16 37.80 -19.34 17.74
CA GLN A 16 38.12 -20.18 16.59
C GLN A 16 36.99 -21.20 16.34
N ALA A 17 36.72 -21.51 15.08
CA ALA A 17 35.90 -22.65 14.69
C ALA A 17 36.69 -23.95 14.88
N SER A 18 36.18 -24.86 15.71
CA SER A 18 36.51 -26.28 15.65
C SER A 18 35.25 -27.09 15.96
N SER A 19 34.95 -27.99 15.04
CA SER A 19 33.81 -28.92 15.06
C SER A 19 33.84 -29.83 16.29
N LEU A 20 32.81 -29.74 17.13
CA LEU A 20 32.47 -30.70 18.18
C LEU A 20 30.96 -31.02 18.09
N PRO A 21 30.54 -32.23 18.51
CA PRO A 21 29.35 -32.88 18.01
C PRO A 21 28.06 -32.19 18.47
N LYS A 22 27.08 -32.15 17.56
CA LYS A 22 25.71 -31.72 17.81
C LYS A 22 25.10 -32.53 18.96
N ASN A 23 24.92 -31.90 20.10
CA ASN A 23 23.95 -32.31 21.10
C ASN A 23 22.66 -31.53 20.83
N ASP A 24 21.79 -32.10 19.99
CA ASP A 24 20.54 -31.50 19.50
C ASP A 24 19.47 -31.27 20.61
N SER A 25 19.79 -31.35 21.90
CA SER A 25 18.80 -31.25 23.00
C SER A 25 18.87 -29.95 23.84
N PHE A 26 19.91 -29.13 23.69
CA PHE A 26 20.07 -27.89 24.47
C PHE A 26 19.87 -26.59 23.66
N GLU A 27 19.84 -26.67 22.32
CA GLU A 27 19.83 -25.47 21.45
C GLU A 27 18.54 -24.63 21.54
N ASP A 28 17.45 -25.19 22.07
CA ASP A 28 16.12 -24.56 22.06
C ASP A 28 15.57 -24.14 23.44
N SER A 29 16.27 -24.46 24.53
CA SER A 29 15.72 -24.23 25.89
C SER A 29 15.55 -22.76 26.26
N ILE A 30 16.38 -21.85 25.72
CA ILE A 30 16.32 -20.41 26.03
C ILE A 30 15.19 -19.74 25.23
N LEU A 31 15.12 -20.00 23.93
CA LEU A 31 14.08 -19.45 23.06
C LEU A 31 12.66 -19.84 23.53
N ILE A 32 12.46 -21.10 23.93
CA ILE A 32 11.19 -21.57 24.50
C ILE A 32 10.84 -20.82 25.77
N LYS A 33 11.80 -20.62 26.69
CA LYS A 33 11.56 -19.86 27.92
C LYS A 33 11.16 -18.41 27.66
N PHE A 34 11.73 -17.75 26.65
CA PHE A 34 11.27 -16.43 26.21
C PHE A 34 9.86 -16.47 25.63
N ILE A 35 9.54 -17.47 24.81
CA ILE A 35 8.20 -17.64 24.24
C ILE A 35 7.16 -17.80 25.37
N ASP A 36 7.45 -18.64 26.36
CA ASP A 36 6.57 -18.90 27.50
C ASP A 36 6.44 -17.66 28.40
N ALA A 37 7.55 -17.01 28.74
CA ALA A 37 7.56 -15.81 29.58
C ALA A 37 6.83 -14.61 28.95
N LEU A 38 6.95 -14.43 27.62
CA LEU A 38 6.23 -13.38 26.90
C LEU A 38 4.71 -13.64 26.83
N GLN A 39 4.25 -14.85 27.14
CA GLN A 39 2.85 -15.21 27.26
C GLN A 39 2.33 -15.11 28.71
N ASP A 40 3.20 -15.29 29.70
CA ASP A 40 2.81 -15.34 31.11
C ASP A 40 2.66 -13.94 31.74
N GLU A 41 1.42 -13.56 32.01
CA GLU A 41 1.08 -12.29 32.67
C GLU A 41 1.76 -12.16 34.04
N LYS A 42 1.91 -13.25 34.79
CA LYS A 42 2.53 -13.20 36.13
C LYS A 42 4.00 -12.81 36.07
N THR A 43 4.70 -13.20 34.99
CA THR A 43 6.10 -12.85 34.79
C THR A 43 6.25 -11.36 34.50
N ILE A 44 5.35 -10.78 33.70
CA ILE A 44 5.30 -9.33 33.45
C ILE A 44 4.96 -8.57 34.74
N ASP A 45 3.96 -9.03 35.49
CA ASP A 45 3.54 -8.39 36.74
C ASP A 45 4.65 -8.43 37.80
N SER A 46 5.41 -9.53 37.86
CA SER A 46 6.58 -9.65 38.74
C SER A 46 7.67 -8.65 38.35
N TRP A 47 7.98 -8.52 37.06
CA TRP A 47 8.92 -7.51 36.57
C TRP A 47 8.46 -6.09 36.91
N MET A 48 7.18 -5.76 36.71
CA MET A 48 6.64 -4.44 37.05
C MET A 48 6.83 -4.14 38.53
N LYS A 49 6.50 -5.09 39.41
CA LYS A 49 6.66 -4.93 40.84
C LYS A 49 8.11 -4.76 41.27
N ASP A 50 8.99 -5.61 40.75
CA ASP A 50 10.41 -5.61 41.10
C ASP A 50 11.13 -4.35 40.58
N THR A 51 10.64 -3.79 39.48
CA THR A 51 11.16 -2.54 38.91
C THR A 51 10.40 -1.28 39.35
N GLN A 52 9.47 -1.39 40.31
CA GLN A 52 8.65 -0.28 40.83
C GLN A 52 7.86 0.45 39.74
N ARG A 53 7.38 -0.29 38.75
CA ARG A 53 6.53 0.18 37.64
C ARG A 53 5.08 -0.28 37.79
N ASP A 54 4.58 -0.37 39.02
CA ASP A 54 3.26 -0.90 39.35
C ASP A 54 2.11 -0.22 38.57
N ASP A 55 2.29 1.04 38.16
CA ASP A 55 1.33 1.84 37.39
C ASP A 55 1.81 2.11 35.95
N LEU A 56 2.12 1.05 35.19
CA LEU A 56 2.57 1.19 33.81
C LEU A 56 1.45 1.80 32.95
N TYR A 57 1.57 3.09 32.67
CA TYR A 57 0.52 3.94 32.11
C TYR A 57 -0.02 3.47 30.73
N PHE A 58 0.71 2.58 30.06
CA PHE A 58 0.39 2.02 28.75
C PHE A 58 0.56 0.49 28.71
N TYR A 59 0.20 -0.18 29.81
CA TYR A 59 0.33 -1.64 29.99
C TYR A 59 -0.22 -2.46 28.81
N ASP A 60 -1.43 -2.16 28.35
CA ASP A 60 -2.05 -2.90 27.23
C ASP A 60 -1.22 -2.81 25.94
N LEU A 61 -0.59 -1.66 25.69
CA LEU A 61 0.22 -1.45 24.51
C LEU A 61 1.56 -2.21 24.61
N PHE A 62 2.17 -2.18 25.79
CA PHE A 62 3.36 -2.99 26.10
C PHE A 62 3.08 -4.48 25.89
N LYS A 63 1.97 -4.98 26.45
CA LYS A 63 1.52 -6.38 26.30
C LYS A 63 1.21 -6.74 24.84
N GLY A 64 0.63 -5.82 24.08
CA GLY A 64 0.43 -6.00 22.65
C GLY A 64 1.73 -6.23 21.89
N ILE A 65 2.78 -5.47 22.21
CA ILE A 65 4.11 -5.60 21.58
C ILE A 65 4.79 -6.90 22.00
N THR A 66 4.78 -7.25 23.29
CA THR A 66 5.39 -8.51 23.78
C THR A 66 4.73 -9.74 23.15
N SER A 67 3.41 -9.73 23.01
CA SER A 67 2.68 -10.79 22.30
C SER A 67 3.10 -10.89 20.83
N LYS A 68 3.33 -9.75 20.15
CA LYS A 68 3.80 -9.76 18.75
C LYS A 68 5.23 -10.25 18.62
N ILE A 69 6.11 -9.93 19.58
CA ILE A 69 7.47 -10.49 19.67
C ILE A 69 7.42 -12.00 19.80
N ARG A 70 6.59 -12.51 20.73
CA ARG A 70 6.37 -13.96 20.91
C ARG A 70 5.96 -14.63 19.61
N ASP A 71 4.97 -14.08 18.91
CA ASP A 71 4.49 -14.66 17.65
C ASP A 71 5.58 -14.77 16.57
N VAL A 72 6.52 -13.83 16.53
CA VAL A 72 7.67 -13.87 15.61
C VAL A 72 8.70 -14.90 16.08
N LEU A 73 8.96 -15.01 17.39
CA LEU A 73 9.87 -16.02 17.95
C LEU A 73 9.34 -17.45 17.72
N VAL A 74 8.03 -17.67 17.88
CA VAL A 74 7.38 -18.96 17.57
C VAL A 74 7.60 -19.32 16.10
N CYS A 75 7.50 -18.35 15.18
CA CYS A 75 7.88 -18.60 13.79
C CYS A 75 9.36 -18.93 13.66
N ILE A 76 10.29 -18.25 14.35
CA ILE A 76 11.73 -18.55 14.23
C ILE A 76 12.12 -19.92 14.80
N HIS A 77 11.45 -20.37 15.85
CA HIS A 77 11.82 -21.57 16.61
C HIS A 77 11.72 -22.88 15.81
N THR A 78 11.03 -22.91 14.66
CA THR A 78 10.98 -24.14 13.85
C THR A 78 12.02 -24.11 12.73
N ASP A 79 12.74 -25.22 12.50
CA ASP A 79 13.77 -25.38 11.43
C ASP A 79 13.33 -24.91 10.03
N LYS A 80 12.01 -24.94 9.75
CA LYS A 80 11.43 -24.43 8.50
C LYS A 80 11.70 -22.94 8.26
N PHE A 81 12.13 -22.20 9.28
CA PHE A 81 12.28 -20.76 9.28
C PHE A 81 13.72 -20.26 9.42
N ASP A 82 14.74 -21.08 9.21
CA ASP A 82 16.15 -20.63 9.19
C ASP A 82 16.38 -19.43 8.26
N VAL A 83 15.74 -19.46 7.09
CA VAL A 83 15.79 -18.36 6.12
C VAL A 83 15.14 -17.10 6.69
N PHE A 84 14.05 -17.24 7.44
CA PHE A 84 13.35 -16.14 8.08
C PHE A 84 14.15 -15.57 9.26
N LYS A 85 14.69 -16.42 10.16
CA LYS A 85 15.66 -16.05 11.21
C LYS A 85 16.79 -15.23 10.59
N SER A 86 17.42 -15.75 9.54
CA SER A 86 18.51 -15.06 8.84
C SER A 86 18.09 -13.71 8.24
N LEU A 87 16.88 -13.60 7.69
CA LEU A 87 16.34 -12.34 7.17
C LEU A 87 16.16 -11.30 8.28
N ILE A 88 15.58 -11.70 9.41
CA ILE A 88 15.38 -10.83 10.57
C ILE A 88 16.72 -10.35 11.12
N MET A 89 17.69 -11.27 11.30
CA MET A 89 19.03 -10.94 11.78
C MET A 89 19.78 -9.96 10.87
N LYS A 90 19.53 -9.95 9.56
CA LYS A 90 20.16 -9.02 8.60
C LYS A 90 19.41 -7.70 8.41
N ALA A 91 18.24 -7.53 9.00
CA ALA A 91 17.45 -6.31 8.90
C ALA A 91 17.99 -5.23 9.86
N ASN A 92 19.23 -4.76 9.70
CA ASN A 92 19.86 -3.79 10.61
C ASN A 92 19.36 -2.35 10.43
N MET A 93 19.14 -1.63 11.52
CA MET A 93 18.65 -0.25 11.48
C MET A 93 19.02 0.54 12.72
N ILE A 94 18.72 1.83 12.68
CA ILE A 94 18.80 2.74 13.83
C ILE A 94 17.39 3.28 14.08
N LEU A 95 16.78 2.98 15.24
CA LEU A 95 15.40 3.37 15.58
C LEU A 95 15.19 4.89 15.52
N ASP A 96 16.17 5.70 15.86
CA ASP A 96 16.05 7.17 15.77
C ASP A 96 15.94 7.70 14.33
N LYS A 97 16.15 6.83 13.34
CA LYS A 97 16.16 7.18 11.92
C LYS A 97 14.98 6.61 11.14
N ILE A 98 14.13 5.77 11.73
CA ILE A 98 12.99 5.18 11.02
C ILE A 98 11.79 6.12 11.02
N SER A 99 10.99 6.10 9.94
CA SER A 99 9.75 6.86 9.92
C SER A 99 8.70 6.18 10.81
N TYR A 100 7.82 6.98 11.42
CA TYR A 100 6.79 6.57 12.37
C TYR A 100 6.04 5.26 12.12
N PRO A 101 5.54 4.97 10.91
CA PRO A 101 4.80 3.73 10.67
C PRO A 101 5.60 2.47 10.97
N TYR A 102 6.94 2.54 10.97
CA TYR A 102 7.79 1.37 11.15
C TYR A 102 8.24 1.14 12.60
N TYR A 103 7.97 2.06 13.55
CA TYR A 103 8.48 1.94 14.93
C TYR A 103 8.12 0.63 15.59
N GLU A 104 6.84 0.27 15.56
CA GLU A 104 6.36 -0.95 16.18
C GLU A 104 7.01 -2.20 15.56
N THR A 105 7.03 -2.27 14.21
CA THR A 105 7.67 -3.37 13.47
C THR A 105 9.12 -3.55 13.88
N PHE A 106 9.81 -2.44 14.12
CA PHE A 106 11.23 -2.46 14.41
C PHE A 106 11.56 -2.60 15.88
N ASN A 107 10.68 -2.18 16.79
CA ASN A 107 10.75 -2.59 18.19
C ASN A 107 10.63 -4.12 18.30
N ILE A 108 9.72 -4.73 17.52
CA ILE A 108 9.58 -6.19 17.43
C ILE A 108 10.87 -6.83 16.88
N ILE A 109 11.36 -6.37 15.72
CA ILE A 109 12.56 -6.95 15.08
C ILE A 109 13.80 -6.87 15.97
N GLU A 110 14.07 -5.72 16.60
CA GLU A 110 15.26 -5.55 17.43
C GLU A 110 15.20 -6.41 18.70
N SER A 111 14.03 -6.54 19.31
CA SER A 111 13.81 -7.42 20.47
C SER A 111 14.01 -8.89 20.09
N VAL A 112 13.43 -9.33 18.96
CA VAL A 112 13.63 -10.68 18.42
C VAL A 112 15.11 -10.97 18.16
N LYS A 113 15.85 -10.01 17.59
CA LYS A 113 17.29 -10.18 17.35
C LYS A 113 18.08 -10.37 18.64
N ARG A 114 17.83 -9.54 19.67
CA ARG A 114 18.53 -9.66 20.96
C ARG A 114 18.29 -11.04 21.58
N ILE A 115 17.04 -11.50 21.60
CA ILE A 115 16.68 -12.82 22.12
C ILE A 115 17.36 -13.95 21.31
N VAL A 116 17.35 -13.85 19.98
CA VAL A 116 18.01 -14.84 19.11
C VAL A 116 19.52 -14.87 19.32
N LEU A 117 20.17 -13.71 19.51
CA LEU A 117 21.61 -13.63 19.81
C LEU A 117 21.94 -14.26 21.15
N ILE A 118 21.12 -14.03 22.18
CA ILE A 118 21.25 -14.68 23.49
C ILE A 118 21.12 -16.20 23.35
N ASN A 119 20.15 -16.68 22.55
CA ASN A 119 19.98 -18.11 22.30
C ASN A 119 21.16 -18.73 21.54
N ASP A 120 21.83 -17.97 20.68
CA ASP A 120 22.97 -18.44 19.89
C ASP A 120 24.30 -18.35 20.67
N ASP A 121 24.34 -17.69 21.84
CA ASP A 121 25.54 -17.58 22.69
C ASP A 121 25.86 -18.91 23.40
N GLN A 122 27.01 -19.50 23.06
CA GLN A 122 27.46 -20.78 23.61
C GLN A 122 27.95 -20.69 25.06
N ASN A 123 28.37 -19.52 25.55
CA ASN A 123 28.85 -19.37 26.91
C ASN A 123 27.69 -19.50 27.91
N LEU A 124 26.54 -18.91 27.60
CA LEU A 124 25.33 -19.02 28.40
C LEU A 124 24.73 -20.44 28.42
N LYS A 125 25.02 -21.27 27.41
CA LYS A 125 24.60 -22.67 27.36
C LYS A 125 25.40 -23.59 28.29
N ASN A 126 26.64 -23.22 28.62
CA ASN A 126 27.57 -24.06 29.38
C ASN A 126 27.52 -23.79 30.90
N ASP A 127 27.11 -22.61 31.34
CA ASP A 127 27.05 -22.19 32.76
C ASP A 127 25.73 -22.60 33.47
N ALA A 128 25.20 -23.78 33.12
CA ALA A 128 23.84 -24.22 33.44
C ALA A 128 23.46 -24.33 34.95
N PHE A 129 24.40 -24.12 35.88
CA PHE A 129 24.19 -24.34 37.32
C PHE A 129 23.62 -23.15 38.12
N ASP A 130 23.52 -21.94 37.54
CA ASP A 130 22.92 -20.74 38.19
C ASP A 130 21.88 -20.04 37.27
N THR A 131 21.24 -20.82 36.40
CA THR A 131 20.57 -20.34 35.18
C THR A 131 19.24 -19.62 35.36
N GLU A 132 18.53 -19.83 36.47
CA GLU A 132 17.17 -19.29 36.63
C GLU A 132 17.18 -17.78 36.97
N ASN A 133 18.05 -17.37 37.90
CA ASN A 133 18.24 -15.96 38.25
C ASN A 133 18.85 -15.18 37.08
N LEU A 134 19.89 -15.73 36.43
CA LEU A 134 20.52 -15.09 35.28
C LEU A 134 19.54 -14.90 34.12
N LEU A 135 18.70 -15.90 33.82
CA LEU A 135 17.72 -15.78 32.75
C LEU A 135 16.62 -14.77 33.10
N THR A 136 16.21 -14.71 34.36
CA THR A 136 15.25 -13.71 34.85
C THR A 136 15.81 -12.29 34.67
N ASP A 137 17.08 -12.05 35.02
CA ASP A 137 17.74 -10.76 34.81
C ASP A 137 17.82 -10.38 33.32
N ILE A 138 18.12 -11.35 32.45
CA ILE A 138 18.17 -11.12 31.00
C ILE A 138 16.76 -10.80 30.46
N LEU A 139 15.74 -11.52 30.91
CA LEU A 139 14.35 -11.28 30.55
C LEU A 139 13.91 -9.87 31.00
N TYR A 140 14.26 -9.46 32.22
CA TYR A 140 13.89 -8.14 32.75
C TYR A 140 14.55 -7.01 31.97
N LYS A 141 15.82 -7.18 31.57
CA LYS A 141 16.50 -6.23 30.67
C LYS A 141 15.83 -6.13 29.30
N GLU A 142 15.27 -7.23 28.80
CA GLU A 142 14.52 -7.23 27.54
C GLU A 142 13.19 -6.47 27.70
N TYR A 143 12.46 -6.69 28.78
CA TYR A 143 11.27 -5.89 29.10
C TYR A 143 11.59 -4.40 29.25
N ASP A 144 12.68 -4.04 29.93
CA ASP A 144 13.15 -2.66 30.02
C ASP A 144 13.40 -2.06 28.64
N SER A 145 14.08 -2.81 27.76
CA SER A 145 14.36 -2.35 26.39
C SER A 145 13.10 -2.14 25.56
N ILE A 146 12.11 -3.03 25.67
CA ILE A 146 10.82 -2.90 24.98
C ILE A 146 10.06 -1.68 25.51
N TYR A 147 10.06 -1.50 26.83
CA TYR A 147 9.41 -0.38 27.51
C TYR A 147 10.00 0.96 27.11
N ASP A 148 11.32 1.10 27.15
CA ASP A 148 12.03 2.35 26.79
C ASP A 148 11.78 2.74 25.33
N ASN A 149 11.78 1.76 24.42
CA ASN A 149 11.45 1.99 23.02
C ASN A 149 9.99 2.44 22.82
N LEU A 150 9.07 1.88 23.60
CA LEU A 150 7.67 2.24 23.57
C LEU A 150 7.45 3.66 24.10
N GLU A 151 8.06 4.00 25.23
CA GLU A 151 8.02 5.34 25.82
C GLU A 151 8.58 6.38 24.85
N SER A 152 9.72 6.10 24.20
CA SER A 152 10.29 6.95 23.15
C SER A 152 9.30 7.15 21.99
N THR A 153 8.62 6.08 21.57
CA THR A 153 7.63 6.15 20.49
C THR A 153 6.44 7.04 20.87
N ILE A 154 5.91 6.88 22.09
CA ILE A 154 4.79 7.70 22.61
C ILE A 154 5.18 9.19 22.62
N ASN A 155 6.36 9.49 23.17
CA ASN A 155 6.86 10.85 23.25
C ASN A 155 7.05 11.48 21.85
N GLN A 156 7.60 10.73 20.90
CA GLN A 156 7.82 11.23 19.54
C GLN A 156 6.52 11.48 18.79
N VAL A 157 5.57 10.54 18.82
CA VAL A 157 4.25 10.71 18.18
C VAL A 157 3.55 11.93 18.76
N GLY A 158 3.61 12.11 20.08
CA GLY A 158 3.10 13.27 20.79
C GLY A 158 3.60 14.61 20.28
N LEU A 159 4.93 14.79 20.26
CA LEU A 159 5.57 16.04 19.82
C LEU A 159 5.14 16.48 18.41
N ILE A 160 4.83 15.56 17.51
CA ILE A 160 4.44 15.87 16.12
C ILE A 160 3.01 16.37 16.05
N LEU A 161 2.13 15.78 16.84
CA LEU A 161 0.72 16.18 16.87
C LEU A 161 0.57 17.53 17.56
N ASP A 162 1.39 17.78 18.58
CA ASP A 162 1.45 19.08 19.25
C ASP A 162 2.10 20.15 18.38
N SER A 163 3.22 19.86 17.69
CA SER A 163 3.87 20.81 16.76
C SER A 163 2.96 21.24 15.60
N LYS A 164 2.00 20.40 15.20
CA LYS A 164 0.99 20.74 14.19
C LYS A 164 -0.18 21.57 14.73
N LYS A 165 -0.59 21.36 15.99
CA LYS A 165 -1.56 22.25 16.66
C LYS A 165 -0.95 23.61 16.99
N THR A 166 0.35 23.65 17.25
CA THR A 166 1.08 24.87 17.61
C THR A 166 1.59 25.67 16.41
N SER A 167 1.63 25.12 15.19
CA SER A 167 1.98 25.90 13.99
C SER A 167 0.92 26.93 13.57
N GLU A 168 -0.27 26.94 14.17
CA GLU A 168 -1.24 28.04 14.03
C GLU A 168 -1.00 29.20 15.01
N ASN A 169 -0.08 29.07 15.99
CA ASN A 169 0.12 30.07 17.06
C ASN A 169 1.58 30.41 17.42
N TYR A 170 2.59 30.00 16.63
CA TYR A 170 4.01 30.10 17.02
C TYR A 170 4.82 31.22 16.35
N GLU A 171 4.35 32.47 16.44
CA GLU A 171 5.27 33.63 16.49
C GLU A 171 5.51 34.13 17.93
N GLY A 172 4.76 33.67 18.93
CA GLY A 172 4.81 34.25 20.29
C GLY A 172 5.66 33.53 21.35
N LEU A 173 6.10 32.30 21.14
CA LEU A 173 6.51 31.40 22.25
C LEU A 173 8.01 31.03 22.30
N LYS A 174 8.87 31.68 21.51
CA LYS A 174 10.31 31.36 21.51
C LYS A 174 11.11 31.85 22.72
N ASN A 175 10.53 32.61 23.65
CA ASN A 175 11.30 33.27 24.72
C ASN A 175 10.71 33.14 26.14
N SER A 176 10.33 31.94 26.62
CA SER A 176 10.10 31.80 28.06
C SER A 176 10.54 30.46 28.64
N ASP A 177 11.30 30.53 29.74
CA ASP A 177 11.79 29.42 30.58
C ASP A 177 10.67 28.66 31.33
N HIS A 178 9.46 28.57 30.78
CA HIS A 178 8.30 27.94 31.40
C HIS A 178 8.05 26.49 31.00
N CYS A 179 8.99 25.83 30.32
CA CYS A 179 8.83 24.44 29.86
C CYS A 179 8.83 23.35 30.94
N GLN A 180 9.02 23.65 32.23
CA GLN A 180 9.12 22.61 33.26
C GLN A 180 7.81 22.25 33.98
N LYS A 181 6.69 22.96 33.77
CA LYS A 181 5.41 22.69 34.48
C LYS A 181 4.30 22.02 33.65
N PHE A 182 4.55 21.65 32.39
CA PHE A 182 3.54 21.07 31.48
C PHE A 182 3.61 19.54 31.28
N LYS A 183 4.48 18.82 31.99
CA LYS A 183 4.78 17.40 31.72
C LYS A 183 3.64 16.37 31.91
N PRO A 184 2.65 16.50 32.82
CA PRO A 184 1.67 15.42 33.02
C PRO A 184 0.57 15.36 31.94
N LYS A 185 0.02 16.51 31.51
CA LYS A 185 -1.11 16.55 30.55
C LYS A 185 -0.73 16.17 29.12
N LEU A 186 0.55 16.29 28.77
CA LEU A 186 1.05 15.89 27.45
C LEU A 186 1.07 14.36 27.31
N ASN A 187 1.37 13.61 28.37
CA ASN A 187 1.53 12.15 28.29
C ASN A 187 0.22 11.43 27.90
N ASP A 188 -0.93 11.84 28.43
CA ASP A 188 -2.24 11.21 28.14
C ASP A 188 -2.68 11.42 26.69
N GLN A 189 -2.55 12.65 26.19
CA GLN A 189 -2.91 12.99 24.83
C GLN A 189 -1.96 12.34 23.83
N ASN A 190 -0.67 12.27 24.15
CA ASN A 190 0.34 11.59 23.37
C ASN A 190 0.08 10.08 23.33
N LEU A 191 -0.24 9.48 24.47
CA LEU A 191 -0.59 8.07 24.57
C LEU A 191 -1.83 7.75 23.73
N SER A 192 -2.95 8.46 23.94
CA SER A 192 -4.17 8.24 23.17
C SER A 192 -3.93 8.38 21.66
N SER A 193 -3.14 9.37 21.26
CA SER A 193 -2.82 9.57 19.85
C SER A 193 -1.90 8.49 19.29
N THR A 194 -0.98 7.98 20.10
CA THR A 194 -0.09 6.86 19.75
C THR A 194 -0.87 5.57 19.58
N ILE A 195 -1.79 5.27 20.51
CA ILE A 195 -2.71 4.13 20.41
C ILE A 195 -3.50 4.21 19.12
N ASN A 196 -4.19 5.34 18.88
CA ASN A 196 -4.96 5.56 17.65
C ASN A 196 -4.09 5.39 16.39
N PHE A 197 -2.86 5.89 16.41
CA PHE A 197 -1.94 5.74 15.28
C PHE A 197 -1.53 4.28 15.06
N MET A 198 -1.16 3.55 16.11
CA MET A 198 -0.77 2.14 16.02
C MET A 198 -1.94 1.26 15.57
N GLU A 199 -3.15 1.50 16.07
CA GLU A 199 -4.37 0.81 15.61
C GLU A 199 -4.66 1.08 14.12
N LEU A 200 -4.54 2.34 13.68
CA LEU A 200 -4.69 2.69 12.27
C LEU A 200 -3.61 2.04 11.39
N SER A 201 -2.37 1.99 11.88
CA SER A 201 -1.24 1.33 11.21
C SER A 201 -1.47 -0.17 11.09
N ASP A 202 -1.88 -0.82 12.17
CA ASP A 202 -2.17 -2.25 12.18
C ASP A 202 -3.34 -2.57 11.25
N LYS A 203 -4.41 -1.77 11.25
CA LYS A 203 -5.53 -1.89 10.31
C LYS A 203 -5.11 -1.68 8.87
N MET A 204 -4.26 -0.70 8.58
CA MET A 204 -3.74 -0.46 7.24
C MET A 204 -2.96 -1.67 6.71
N ILE A 205 -2.16 -2.34 7.55
CA ILE A 205 -1.43 -3.56 7.15
C ILE A 205 -2.34 -4.78 7.13
N GLU A 206 -3.32 -4.86 8.01
CA GLU A 206 -4.39 -5.87 7.95
C GLU A 206 -5.11 -5.82 6.61
N ASP A 207 -5.43 -4.61 6.14
CA ASP A 207 -6.06 -4.36 4.84
C ASP A 207 -5.14 -4.75 3.66
N ILE A 208 -3.87 -5.11 3.89
CA ILE A 208 -2.97 -5.69 2.89
C ILE A 208 -3.04 -7.22 2.83
N LEU A 209 -3.59 -7.86 3.85
CA LEU A 209 -3.72 -9.31 3.87
C LEU A 209 -4.95 -9.75 3.02
N PRO A 210 -4.87 -10.91 2.36
CA PRO A 210 -6.03 -11.50 1.69
C PRO A 210 -7.09 -11.94 2.71
N VAL A 211 -8.37 -11.75 2.36
CA VAL A 211 -9.51 -12.03 3.24
C VAL A 211 -9.81 -13.54 3.28
N ASP A 212 -9.69 -14.20 2.12
CA ASP A 212 -9.97 -15.61 1.93
C ASP A 212 -8.84 -16.33 1.17
N ASN A 213 -8.95 -17.64 1.02
CA ASN A 213 -7.95 -18.49 0.37
C ASN A 213 -8.00 -18.43 -1.16
N ASN A 214 -9.02 -17.77 -1.73
CA ASN A 214 -9.25 -17.69 -3.17
C ASN A 214 -8.71 -16.39 -3.78
N THR A 215 -8.37 -15.41 -2.93
CA THR A 215 -7.92 -14.09 -3.34
C THR A 215 -6.46 -13.87 -2.96
N ASN A 216 -5.60 -13.69 -3.97
CA ASN A 216 -4.22 -13.27 -3.74
C ASN A 216 -4.17 -11.75 -3.55
N SER A 217 -3.31 -11.28 -2.66
CA SER A 217 -2.98 -9.86 -2.50
C SER A 217 -1.60 -9.59 -3.10
N TYR A 218 -1.51 -8.61 -3.99
CA TYR A 218 -0.26 -8.16 -4.59
C TYR A 218 0.02 -6.73 -4.17
N VAL A 219 1.20 -6.45 -3.63
CA VAL A 219 1.60 -5.11 -3.20
C VAL A 219 2.87 -4.66 -3.88
N GLU A 220 2.85 -3.46 -4.44
CA GLU A 220 4.03 -2.72 -4.85
C GLU A 220 4.42 -1.78 -3.71
N ALA A 221 5.51 -2.12 -3.04
CA ALA A 221 6.19 -1.25 -2.09
C ALA A 221 6.99 -0.20 -2.90
N HIS A 222 6.56 1.06 -2.82
CA HIS A 222 7.11 2.15 -3.61
C HIS A 222 8.28 2.84 -2.89
N VAL A 223 9.28 3.31 -3.64
CA VAL A 223 10.42 4.10 -3.10
C VAL A 223 10.06 5.38 -2.36
N GLY A 224 8.80 5.79 -2.43
CA GLY A 224 8.26 6.99 -1.81
C GLY A 224 7.43 6.66 -0.58
N GLY A 225 7.65 5.47 -0.01
CA GLY A 225 7.01 4.96 1.19
C GLY A 225 5.56 4.53 0.99
N LEU A 226 4.89 4.31 2.11
CA LEU A 226 3.51 3.81 2.20
C LEU A 226 2.49 4.71 1.45
N LYS A 227 2.69 6.04 1.39
CA LYS A 227 1.80 6.98 0.67
C LYS A 227 1.65 6.67 -0.82
N ARG A 228 2.71 6.12 -1.43
CA ARG A 228 2.75 5.84 -2.88
C ARG A 228 2.67 4.35 -3.20
N SER A 229 2.68 3.51 -2.17
CA SER A 229 2.58 2.07 -2.31
C SER A 229 1.17 1.66 -2.69
N ARG A 230 1.05 0.57 -3.44
CA ARG A 230 -0.18 0.18 -4.12
C ARG A 230 -0.48 -1.28 -3.86
N ARG A 231 -1.75 -1.63 -3.71
CA ARG A 231 -2.24 -3.00 -3.55
C ARG A 231 -3.26 -3.33 -4.63
N CYS A 232 -3.20 -4.56 -5.12
CA CYS A 232 -4.23 -5.18 -5.95
C CYS A 232 -4.67 -6.49 -5.30
N VAL A 233 -5.92 -6.88 -5.52
CA VAL A 233 -6.49 -8.15 -5.03
C VAL A 233 -7.04 -8.94 -6.21
N GLY A 234 -6.84 -10.26 -6.20
CA GLY A 234 -7.34 -11.17 -7.23
C GLY A 234 -6.23 -11.71 -8.14
N SER A 235 -6.42 -12.93 -8.64
CA SER A 235 -5.43 -13.76 -9.36
C SER A 235 -4.63 -13.02 -10.45
N ASP A 236 -5.29 -12.15 -11.22
CA ASP A 236 -4.74 -11.57 -12.45
C ASP A 236 -4.26 -10.12 -12.32
N ILE A 237 -4.50 -9.46 -11.18
CA ILE A 237 -4.19 -8.03 -11.00
C ILE A 237 -2.77 -7.85 -10.44
N GLN A 238 -1.80 -8.44 -11.12
CA GLN A 238 -0.38 -8.32 -10.78
C GLN A 238 0.29 -7.07 -11.36
N LEU A 239 -0.45 -6.31 -12.16
CA LEU A 239 0.10 -5.26 -13.02
C LEU A 239 -0.06 -3.85 -12.43
N PHE A 240 -0.72 -3.64 -11.28
CA PHE A 240 -0.94 -2.30 -10.70
C PHE A 240 -1.47 -1.30 -11.73
N ILE A 241 -2.45 -1.73 -12.53
CA ILE A 241 -3.14 -0.87 -13.48
C ILE A 241 -3.87 0.22 -12.70
N ARG A 242 -3.78 1.45 -13.20
CA ARG A 242 -4.20 2.67 -12.50
C ARG A 242 -5.59 2.60 -11.86
N GLU A 243 -6.61 2.07 -12.53
CA GLU A 243 -7.95 1.97 -11.92
C GLU A 243 -8.22 0.65 -11.20
N ARG A 244 -7.25 -0.27 -11.16
CA ARG A 244 -7.40 -1.61 -10.58
C ARG A 244 -6.56 -1.81 -9.30
N TYR A 245 -5.85 -0.78 -8.84
CA TYR A 245 -5.16 -0.81 -7.56
C TYR A 245 -5.76 0.18 -6.57
N ASN A 246 -5.64 -0.16 -5.28
CA ASN A 246 -5.85 0.74 -4.16
C ASN A 246 -4.51 1.22 -3.60
N LEU A 247 -4.49 2.40 -3.00
CA LEU A 247 -3.32 2.82 -2.23
C LEU A 247 -3.25 1.99 -0.96
N VAL A 248 -2.03 1.61 -0.56
CA VAL A 248 -1.81 0.90 0.70
C VAL A 248 -2.17 1.81 1.87
N CYS A 249 -1.67 3.05 1.87
CA CYS A 249 -1.95 3.99 2.94
C CYS A 249 -3.14 4.89 2.59
N PRO A 250 -4.23 4.86 3.39
CA PRO A 250 -5.38 5.72 3.17
C PRO A 250 -5.02 7.19 3.41
N LYS A 251 -5.70 8.11 2.71
CA LYS A 251 -5.36 9.55 2.70
C LYS A 251 -5.39 10.21 4.07
N ASN A 252 -6.30 9.79 4.95
CA ASN A 252 -6.41 10.28 6.32
C ASN A 252 -5.18 9.95 7.17
N MET A 253 -4.40 8.92 6.82
CA MET A 253 -3.16 8.57 7.52
C MET A 253 -1.93 9.34 7.03
N TRP A 254 -2.03 10.04 5.88
CA TRP A 254 -0.87 10.68 5.27
C TRP A 254 -0.24 11.76 6.15
N GLN A 255 -1.02 12.35 7.04
CA GLN A 255 -0.53 13.36 7.98
C GLN A 255 0.43 12.79 9.04
N TYR A 256 0.37 11.49 9.33
CA TYR A 256 1.23 10.84 10.33
C TYR A 256 2.51 10.25 9.73
N LEU A 257 2.59 10.21 8.40
CA LEU A 257 3.74 9.66 7.69
C LEU A 257 4.77 10.77 7.43
N LYS A 258 5.90 10.72 8.15
CA LYS A 258 7.09 11.53 7.88
C LYS A 258 7.71 11.08 6.56
N ILE A 259 8.12 12.04 5.73
CA ILE A 259 8.98 11.72 4.59
C ILE A 259 10.36 11.44 5.17
N PHE A 260 10.88 10.24 4.91
CA PHE A 260 12.20 9.84 5.37
C PHE A 260 13.26 10.74 4.72
N ASP A 261 14.06 11.41 5.55
CA ASP A 261 15.02 12.43 5.11
C ASP A 261 16.12 11.80 4.24
N SER A 262 16.40 12.42 3.09
CA SER A 262 17.44 12.01 2.15
C SER A 262 18.81 11.83 2.76
N PHE A 263 19.14 12.60 3.80
CA PHE A 263 20.46 12.56 4.43
C PHE A 263 20.69 11.33 5.32
N LEU A 264 19.63 10.58 5.69
CA LEU A 264 19.76 9.43 6.60
C LEU A 264 19.92 8.08 5.88
N TYR A 265 19.76 8.02 4.55
CA TYR A 265 19.78 6.75 3.81
C TYR A 265 21.17 6.09 3.75
N ASP A 266 22.22 6.89 3.66
CA ASP A 266 23.60 6.39 3.56
C ASP A 266 24.08 5.72 4.86
N LEU A 267 23.31 5.87 5.95
CA LEU A 267 23.62 5.33 7.27
C LEU A 267 22.84 4.04 7.58
N ILE A 268 22.03 3.52 6.64
CA ILE A 268 21.22 2.30 6.83
C ILE A 268 21.72 1.16 5.94
N GLU A 269 22.44 0.23 6.58
CA GLU A 269 22.96 -0.99 5.97
C GLU A 269 21.94 -2.15 6.06
N ILE A 270 20.94 -2.14 5.18
CA ILE A 270 20.04 -3.30 5.01
C ILE A 270 20.37 -4.04 3.72
N ASP A 271 21.01 -5.21 3.78
CA ASP A 271 21.20 -6.07 2.60
C ASP A 271 20.34 -7.34 2.65
N LEU A 272 19.15 -7.23 2.09
CA LEU A 272 18.19 -8.31 1.98
C LEU A 272 18.04 -8.85 0.54
N LYS A 273 18.98 -8.54 -0.36
CA LYS A 273 18.88 -8.95 -1.78
C LYS A 273 18.80 -10.48 -1.95
N ASN A 274 19.50 -11.22 -1.10
CA ASN A 274 19.56 -12.68 -1.14
C ASN A 274 18.24 -13.37 -0.75
N TYR A 275 17.22 -12.61 -0.31
CA TYR A 275 15.91 -13.12 0.04
C TYR A 275 14.85 -12.86 -1.03
N PHE A 276 15.19 -12.17 -2.13
CA PHE A 276 14.30 -12.04 -3.27
C PHE A 276 13.99 -13.40 -3.90
N GLY A 277 12.72 -13.60 -4.26
CA GLY A 277 12.20 -14.84 -4.84
C GLY A 277 11.91 -15.94 -3.82
N LYS A 278 12.39 -15.80 -2.58
CA LYS A 278 12.09 -16.74 -1.50
C LYS A 278 10.64 -16.59 -1.05
N THR A 279 10.10 -17.72 -0.60
CA THR A 279 8.73 -17.83 -0.10
C THR A 279 8.77 -18.10 1.39
N PHE A 280 7.97 -17.37 2.16
CA PHE A 280 7.82 -17.50 3.60
C PHE A 280 6.38 -17.95 3.89
N VAL A 281 6.17 -18.91 4.79
CA VAL A 281 4.83 -19.35 5.21
C VAL A 281 4.72 -19.05 6.68
N CYS A 282 3.92 -18.09 7.13
CA CYS A 282 4.03 -17.60 8.50
C CYS A 282 2.67 -17.25 9.09
N ASN A 283 2.63 -17.04 10.41
CA ASN A 283 1.43 -16.53 11.05
C ASN A 283 1.13 -15.08 10.62
N LYS A 284 -0.07 -14.62 10.97
CA LYS A 284 -0.56 -13.28 10.64
C LYS A 284 0.36 -12.16 11.11
N THR A 285 0.83 -12.23 12.35
CA THR A 285 1.72 -11.21 12.95
C THR A 285 3.02 -11.10 12.16
N THR A 286 3.65 -12.23 11.86
CA THR A 286 4.88 -12.29 11.07
C THR A 286 4.66 -11.78 9.64
N ALA A 287 3.50 -12.07 9.04
CA ALA A 287 3.13 -11.54 7.73
C ALA A 287 3.05 -10.01 7.70
N LYS A 288 2.52 -9.39 8.77
CA LYS A 288 2.49 -7.92 8.93
C LYS A 288 3.90 -7.34 9.07
N VAL A 289 4.74 -7.94 9.93
CA VAL A 289 6.14 -7.54 10.13
C VAL A 289 6.93 -7.60 8.82
N LEU A 290 6.83 -8.69 8.08
CA LEU A 290 7.48 -8.84 6.76
C LEU A 290 7.00 -7.79 5.76
N SER A 291 5.68 -7.57 5.69
CA SER A 291 5.10 -6.56 4.80
C SER A 291 5.70 -5.17 5.07
N MET A 292 5.76 -4.77 6.34
CA MET A 292 6.34 -3.49 6.75
C MET A 292 7.84 -3.39 6.49
N LEU A 293 8.59 -4.46 6.75
CA LEU A 293 10.01 -4.54 6.43
C LEU A 293 10.26 -4.38 4.91
N PHE A 294 9.41 -4.94 4.06
CA PHE A 294 9.54 -4.80 2.60
C PHE A 294 9.23 -3.37 2.12
N HIS A 295 8.25 -2.69 2.72
CA HIS A 295 8.03 -1.26 2.49
C HIS A 295 9.24 -0.43 2.87
N PHE A 296 9.78 -0.66 4.07
CA PHE A 296 10.96 0.03 4.56
C PHE A 296 12.17 -0.18 3.64
N TYR A 297 12.43 -1.43 3.25
CA TYR A 297 13.51 -1.76 2.33
C TYR A 297 13.39 -0.97 1.02
N SER A 298 12.19 -0.92 0.44
CA SER A 298 11.96 -0.19 -0.82
C SER A 298 12.24 1.30 -0.70
N GLU A 299 11.88 1.90 0.42
CA GLU A 299 12.11 3.31 0.71
C GLU A 299 13.61 3.61 0.90
N VAL A 300 14.32 2.78 1.67
CA VAL A 300 15.75 2.96 1.97
C VAL A 300 16.63 2.67 0.76
N LYS A 301 16.37 1.57 0.04
CA LYS A 301 17.17 1.18 -1.13
C LYS A 301 16.76 1.87 -2.42
N LYS A 302 15.84 2.83 -2.34
CA LYS A 302 15.35 3.61 -3.49
C LYS A 302 15.01 2.72 -4.68
N ARG A 303 14.38 1.58 -4.38
CA ARG A 303 13.93 0.62 -5.39
C ARG A 303 12.54 0.07 -5.07
N ASN A 304 11.63 0.16 -6.04
CA ASN A 304 10.32 -0.48 -5.91
C ASN A 304 10.51 -2.00 -5.78
N THR A 305 9.82 -2.58 -4.81
CA THR A 305 9.73 -4.04 -4.65
C THR A 305 8.27 -4.46 -4.72
N LYS A 306 8.04 -5.75 -4.92
CA LYS A 306 6.71 -6.33 -5.01
C LYS A 306 6.65 -7.55 -4.11
N TYR A 307 5.59 -7.69 -3.34
CA TYR A 307 5.30 -8.94 -2.64
C TYR A 307 3.89 -9.44 -2.93
N GLU A 308 3.77 -10.76 -2.98
CA GLU A 308 2.51 -11.51 -3.10
C GLU A 308 2.20 -12.14 -1.75
N ILE A 309 0.93 -12.09 -1.32
CA ILE A 309 0.42 -12.73 -0.12
C ILE A 309 -0.76 -13.64 -0.49
N ILE A 310 -0.71 -14.88 -0.03
CA ILE A 310 -1.76 -15.89 -0.21
C ILE A 310 -2.16 -16.42 1.17
N LYS A 311 -3.45 -16.46 1.48
CA LYS A 311 -3.97 -17.09 2.70
C LYS A 311 -4.02 -18.61 2.52
N LYS A 312 -3.57 -19.36 3.53
CA LYS A 312 -3.63 -20.82 3.59
C LYS A 312 -4.72 -21.28 4.56
N GLU A 313 -5.15 -22.53 4.43
CA GLU A 313 -6.24 -23.12 5.22
C GLU A 313 -6.02 -23.06 6.74
N ASN A 314 -4.76 -23.12 7.19
CA ASN A 314 -4.41 -23.10 8.62
C ASN A 314 -4.28 -21.68 9.22
N ASN A 315 -4.94 -20.67 8.64
CA ASN A 315 -4.74 -19.25 8.98
C ASN A 315 -3.28 -18.76 8.86
N GLU A 316 -2.46 -19.50 8.12
CA GLU A 316 -1.11 -19.09 7.74
C GLU A 316 -1.14 -18.25 6.46
N TYR A 317 -0.07 -17.50 6.25
CA TYR A 317 0.12 -16.65 5.09
C TYR A 317 1.40 -17.04 4.37
N GLN A 318 1.28 -17.31 3.08
CA GLN A 318 2.41 -17.46 2.20
C GLN A 318 2.77 -16.11 1.58
N ILE A 319 4.00 -15.65 1.79
CA ILE A 319 4.51 -14.38 1.25
C ILE A 319 5.70 -14.63 0.33
N LYS A 320 5.67 -14.05 -0.86
CA LYS A 320 6.78 -14.08 -1.82
C LYS A 320 7.21 -12.68 -2.20
N TRP A 321 8.45 -12.31 -1.88
CA TRP A 321 9.00 -10.98 -2.14
C TRP A 321 9.92 -10.96 -3.35
N THR A 322 9.79 -9.95 -4.20
CA THR A 322 10.49 -9.83 -5.48
C THR A 322 10.80 -8.38 -5.80
N LEU A 323 11.66 -8.16 -6.78
CA LEU A 323 11.85 -6.83 -7.36
C LEU A 323 10.62 -6.43 -8.18
N SER A 324 10.16 -5.19 -8.01
CA SER A 324 9.10 -4.67 -8.87
C SER A 324 9.66 -4.52 -10.28
N LYS A 325 9.07 -5.26 -11.22
CA LYS A 325 9.31 -5.10 -12.64
C LYS A 325 8.06 -4.46 -13.23
N LYS A 326 8.24 -3.44 -14.06
CA LYS A 326 7.14 -2.93 -14.88
C LYS A 326 6.58 -4.11 -15.69
N ALA A 327 5.25 -4.23 -15.74
CA ALA A 327 4.60 -5.21 -16.59
C ALA A 327 5.13 -5.08 -18.02
N SER A 328 5.34 -6.20 -18.72
CA SER A 328 5.63 -6.12 -20.15
C SER A 328 4.38 -5.62 -20.88
N LYS A 329 4.59 -5.00 -22.06
CA LYS A 329 3.50 -4.62 -22.95
C LYS A 329 2.57 -5.81 -23.22
N LYS A 330 3.15 -6.98 -23.50
CA LYS A 330 2.41 -8.22 -23.72
C LYS A 330 1.53 -8.60 -22.53
N ALA A 331 2.05 -8.58 -21.31
CA ALA A 331 1.26 -8.89 -20.11
C ALA A 331 0.09 -7.89 -19.92
N PHE A 332 0.31 -6.62 -20.24
CA PHE A 332 -0.75 -5.60 -20.21
C PHE A 332 -1.82 -5.84 -21.29
N GLU A 333 -1.42 -6.18 -22.51
CA GLU A 333 -2.34 -6.54 -23.60
C GLU A 333 -3.14 -7.80 -23.26
N ASP A 334 -2.47 -8.87 -22.82
CA ASP A 334 -3.09 -10.14 -22.43
C ASP A 334 -4.10 -9.94 -21.29
N PHE A 335 -3.82 -9.05 -20.33
CA PHE A 335 -4.76 -8.72 -19.26
C PHE A 335 -6.05 -8.11 -19.81
N TRP A 336 -5.95 -7.04 -20.62
CA TRP A 336 -7.13 -6.35 -21.12
C TRP A 336 -7.93 -7.18 -22.12
N MET A 337 -7.26 -8.05 -22.89
CA MET A 337 -7.92 -8.99 -23.81
C MET A 337 -8.83 -10.00 -23.09
N LYS A 338 -8.61 -10.25 -21.80
CA LYS A 338 -9.46 -11.11 -20.97
C LYS A 338 -10.61 -10.35 -20.28
N GLN A 339 -10.64 -9.02 -20.36
CA GLN A 339 -11.67 -8.20 -19.71
C GLN A 339 -12.87 -7.98 -20.64
N GLU A 340 -13.55 -9.06 -20.99
CA GLU A 340 -14.68 -9.01 -21.92
C GLU A 340 -15.90 -8.33 -21.30
N ILE A 341 -16.48 -7.38 -22.04
CA ILE A 341 -17.72 -6.71 -21.66
C ILE A 341 -18.88 -7.61 -22.07
N GLN A 342 -19.60 -8.15 -21.08
CA GLN A 342 -20.72 -9.06 -21.34
C GLN A 342 -22.00 -8.34 -21.80
N ASP A 343 -22.22 -7.09 -21.36
CA ASP A 343 -23.38 -6.30 -21.74
C ASP A 343 -22.95 -4.89 -22.15
N LEU A 344 -23.19 -4.56 -23.43
CA LEU A 344 -22.90 -3.26 -24.03
C LEU A 344 -24.11 -2.30 -23.96
N SER A 345 -25.31 -2.80 -23.67
CA SER A 345 -26.56 -2.03 -23.80
C SER A 345 -26.64 -0.81 -22.87
N ASN A 346 -26.01 -0.93 -21.70
CA ASN A 346 -25.98 0.11 -20.67
C ASN A 346 -24.75 1.04 -20.78
N LEU A 347 -23.92 0.87 -21.80
CA LEU A 347 -22.68 1.61 -21.96
C LEU A 347 -22.80 2.67 -23.05
N LYS A 348 -22.29 3.87 -22.75
CA LYS A 348 -22.15 4.92 -23.75
C LYS A 348 -21.09 4.51 -24.77
N ILE A 349 -21.48 4.29 -26.02
CA ILE A 349 -20.56 3.98 -27.12
C ILE A 349 -20.62 5.09 -28.17
N ILE A 350 -19.45 5.63 -28.50
CA ILE A 350 -19.26 6.58 -29.59
C ILE A 350 -18.78 5.77 -30.79
N HIS A 351 -19.67 5.53 -31.75
CA HIS A 351 -19.46 4.63 -32.90
C HIS A 351 -18.40 5.11 -33.90
N LYS A 352 -17.90 6.34 -33.79
CA LYS A 352 -16.83 6.83 -34.66
C LYS A 352 -15.47 6.40 -34.11
N ILE A 353 -14.85 5.41 -34.77
CA ILE A 353 -13.46 5.01 -34.49
C ILE A 353 -12.55 5.97 -35.25
N GLY A 354 -11.74 6.74 -34.54
CA GLY A 354 -11.08 7.93 -35.09
C GLY A 354 -10.31 7.66 -36.40
N SER A 355 -10.70 8.36 -37.46
CA SER A 355 -9.83 8.70 -38.58
C SER A 355 -8.79 9.72 -38.11
N TYR A 356 -7.53 9.56 -38.54
CA TYR A 356 -6.47 10.51 -38.26
C TYR A 356 -6.87 11.89 -38.80
N GLY A 357 -6.92 12.88 -37.91
CA GLY A 357 -6.87 14.29 -38.22
C GLY A 357 -6.21 15.00 -37.05
N LEU A 358 -4.98 15.48 -37.24
CA LEU A 358 -4.50 16.60 -36.43
C LEU A 358 -5.57 17.68 -36.54
N TYR A 359 -6.24 18.03 -35.45
CA TYR A 359 -6.84 19.36 -35.38
C TYR A 359 -5.68 20.35 -35.34
N SER A 360 -5.34 20.88 -36.51
CA SER A 360 -4.84 22.23 -36.60
C SER A 360 -5.84 23.13 -35.88
N THR A 361 -5.28 23.97 -35.03
CA THR A 361 -5.95 25.09 -34.40
C THR A 361 -6.82 25.86 -35.40
N LEU A 362 -8.14 25.80 -35.23
CA LEU A 362 -9.04 26.88 -35.61
C LEU A 362 -9.96 27.18 -34.44
N ARG A 363 -9.57 28.26 -33.78
CA ARG A 363 -10.30 29.03 -32.80
C ARG A 363 -11.37 29.81 -33.57
N SER A 364 -12.64 29.45 -33.46
CA SER A 364 -13.74 30.42 -33.57
C SER A 364 -15.01 29.87 -32.92
N ASP A 365 -15.57 30.72 -32.06
CA ASP A 365 -16.99 30.92 -31.77
C ASP A 365 -17.72 29.87 -30.91
N TYR A 366 -17.58 30.05 -29.59
CA TYR A 366 -18.60 29.70 -28.61
C TYR A 366 -18.59 30.73 -27.46
N LEU A 367 -19.08 31.93 -27.76
CA LEU A 367 -19.44 32.95 -26.79
C LEU A 367 -20.61 33.71 -27.41
N ASP A 368 -21.83 33.32 -27.04
CA ASP A 368 -22.99 34.20 -26.85
C ASP A 368 -24.26 33.36 -26.76
N PHE A 369 -24.62 32.94 -25.54
CA PHE A 369 -26.04 32.77 -25.16
C PHE A 369 -26.21 32.59 -23.64
N ARG A 370 -25.80 33.58 -22.84
CA ARG A 370 -26.09 33.61 -21.40
C ARG A 370 -26.23 35.03 -20.87
N GLN A 371 -27.28 35.75 -21.27
CA GLN A 371 -27.66 36.97 -20.54
C GLN A 371 -29.15 37.38 -20.61
N GLU A 372 -30.07 36.51 -21.05
CA GLU A 372 -31.48 36.91 -21.26
C GLU A 372 -32.53 35.90 -20.77
N VAL A 373 -32.19 35.06 -19.78
CA VAL A 373 -33.13 34.03 -19.26
C VAL A 373 -33.60 34.31 -17.82
N VAL A 374 -33.06 35.33 -17.15
CA VAL A 374 -33.32 35.55 -15.70
C VAL A 374 -34.43 36.57 -15.41
N ASN A 375 -34.86 37.40 -16.36
CA ASN A 375 -35.69 38.58 -16.03
C ASN A 375 -37.21 38.47 -16.30
N LEU A 376 -37.78 37.34 -16.73
CA LEU A 376 -39.23 37.28 -17.04
C LEU A 376 -39.89 35.99 -16.54
N HIS A 377 -39.91 35.76 -15.23
CA HIS A 377 -40.41 34.51 -14.65
C HIS A 377 -41.76 34.52 -13.91
N LEU A 378 -42.49 35.63 -13.70
CA LEU A 378 -43.50 35.59 -12.63
C LEU A 378 -44.92 36.13 -12.89
N LYS A 379 -45.45 36.05 -14.13
CA LYS A 379 -46.88 36.36 -14.34
C LYS A 379 -47.66 35.66 -15.48
N SER A 380 -47.12 34.61 -16.10
CA SER A 380 -47.71 33.97 -17.31
C SER A 380 -47.60 32.43 -17.29
N VAL A 381 -47.45 31.83 -16.11
CA VAL A 381 -47.08 30.41 -15.98
C VAL A 381 -48.24 29.44 -16.22
N GLU A 382 -49.52 29.84 -16.10
CA GLU A 382 -50.65 28.90 -16.27
C GLU A 382 -51.13 28.75 -17.73
N GLU A 383 -51.05 29.79 -18.58
CA GLU A 383 -51.41 29.68 -20.01
C GLU A 383 -50.29 29.01 -20.83
N ARG A 384 -49.03 29.17 -20.42
CA ARG A 384 -47.86 28.63 -21.13
C ARG A 384 -47.61 27.13 -20.92
N ILE A 385 -48.28 26.50 -19.93
CA ILE A 385 -48.14 25.05 -19.69
C ILE A 385 -48.88 24.25 -20.78
N ASN A 386 -50.06 24.70 -21.21
CA ASN A 386 -50.81 24.01 -22.26
C ASN A 386 -50.13 24.15 -23.63
N ASP A 387 -49.60 25.32 -23.97
CA ASP A 387 -48.86 25.53 -25.23
C ASP A 387 -47.53 24.75 -25.26
N ALA A 388 -46.87 24.57 -24.11
CA ALA A 388 -45.64 23.79 -23.99
C ALA A 388 -45.88 22.28 -24.13
N GLU A 389 -47.04 21.76 -23.71
CA GLU A 389 -47.38 20.34 -23.88
C GLU A 389 -47.55 19.98 -25.37
N ASP A 390 -48.17 20.85 -26.16
CA ASP A 390 -48.30 20.64 -27.62
C ASP A 390 -46.94 20.77 -28.34
N GLU A 391 -46.09 21.70 -27.91
CA GLU A 391 -44.75 21.90 -28.47
C GLU A 391 -43.80 20.73 -28.13
N ILE A 392 -43.90 20.16 -26.92
CA ILE A 392 -43.18 18.94 -26.53
C ILE A 392 -43.61 17.76 -27.40
N LYS A 393 -44.91 17.62 -27.68
CA LYS A 393 -45.45 16.52 -28.49
C LYS A 393 -45.00 16.62 -29.96
N ASP A 394 -44.90 17.84 -30.51
CA ASP A 394 -44.32 18.06 -31.85
C ASP A 394 -42.81 17.75 -31.88
N LEU A 395 -42.07 18.14 -30.84
CA LEU A 395 -40.65 17.84 -30.70
C LEU A 395 -40.38 16.34 -30.53
N GLU A 396 -41.21 15.61 -29.77
CA GLU A 396 -41.13 14.16 -29.65
C GLU A 396 -41.41 13.48 -30.98
N THR A 397 -42.37 13.99 -31.75
CA THR A 397 -42.69 13.50 -33.10
C THR A 397 -41.52 13.72 -34.06
N LYS A 398 -40.91 14.91 -34.05
CA LYS A 398 -39.69 15.22 -34.82
C LYS A 398 -38.49 14.38 -34.38
N LEU A 399 -38.31 14.15 -33.08
CA LEU A 399 -37.23 13.31 -32.56
C LEU A 399 -37.39 11.86 -33.02
N ASN A 400 -38.62 11.33 -33.01
CA ASN A 400 -38.92 9.99 -33.49
C ASN A 400 -38.74 9.88 -35.01
N SER A 401 -39.20 10.87 -35.78
CA SER A 401 -38.94 10.95 -37.23
C SER A 401 -37.44 10.98 -37.54
N LEU A 402 -36.64 11.76 -36.81
CA LEU A 402 -35.18 11.79 -36.98
C LEU A 402 -34.50 10.49 -36.55
N ARG A 403 -35.04 9.76 -35.57
CA ARG A 403 -34.56 8.42 -35.19
C ARG A 403 -34.85 7.41 -36.30
N ASP A 404 -36.04 7.47 -36.88
CA ASP A 404 -36.45 6.60 -37.99
C ASP A 404 -35.63 6.90 -39.25
N GLU A 405 -35.41 8.17 -39.56
CA GLU A 405 -34.58 8.59 -40.69
C GLU A 405 -33.11 8.17 -40.50
N LYS A 406 -32.57 8.29 -39.28
CA LYS A 406 -31.24 7.77 -38.92
C LYS A 406 -31.15 6.25 -39.04
N LYS A 407 -32.22 5.53 -38.69
CA LYS A 407 -32.30 4.07 -38.82
C LYS A 407 -32.34 3.66 -40.30
N GLN A 408 -33.16 4.33 -41.10
CA GLN A 408 -33.24 4.14 -42.56
C GLN A 408 -31.87 4.36 -43.23
N LEU A 409 -31.15 5.42 -42.85
CA LEU A 409 -29.80 5.71 -43.32
C LEU A 409 -28.77 4.65 -42.94
N LEU A 410 -28.95 4.01 -41.78
CA LEU A 410 -28.11 2.90 -41.33
C LEU A 410 -28.39 1.63 -42.14
N ASP A 411 -29.68 1.35 -42.38
CA ASP A 411 -30.14 0.19 -43.15
C ASP A 411 -29.73 0.31 -44.63
N ASP A 412 -29.85 1.50 -45.22
CA ASP A 412 -29.39 1.77 -46.60
C ASP A 412 -27.87 1.64 -46.74
N LYS A 413 -27.10 2.06 -45.72
CA LYS A 413 -25.65 1.85 -45.67
C LYS A 413 -25.29 0.38 -45.52
N MET A 414 -25.99 -0.39 -44.68
CA MET A 414 -25.82 -1.84 -44.54
C MET A 414 -26.11 -2.55 -45.88
N LYS A 415 -27.14 -2.09 -46.61
CA LYS A 415 -27.49 -2.62 -47.92
C LYS A 415 -26.40 -2.34 -48.97
N LEU A 416 -25.87 -1.11 -49.00
CA LEU A 416 -24.72 -0.73 -49.83
C LEU A 416 -23.44 -1.51 -49.50
N LEU A 417 -23.22 -1.86 -48.23
CA LEU A 417 -22.09 -2.71 -47.81
C LEU A 417 -22.23 -4.14 -48.34
N ASN A 418 -23.45 -4.70 -48.30
CA ASN A 418 -23.75 -6.04 -48.83
C ASN A 418 -23.66 -6.10 -50.36
N GLU A 419 -24.05 -5.03 -51.06
CA GLU A 419 -23.99 -4.95 -52.54
C GLU A 419 -22.55 -4.79 -53.07
N ASN A 420 -21.63 -4.22 -52.29
CA ASN A 420 -20.22 -4.01 -52.67
C ASN A 420 -19.26 -5.12 -52.19
N ASP A 421 -19.78 -6.21 -51.64
CA ASP A 421 -19.00 -7.34 -51.09
C ASP A 421 -17.92 -6.89 -50.07
N ILE A 422 -18.20 -5.79 -49.33
CA ILE A 422 -17.30 -5.24 -48.33
C ILE A 422 -17.40 -6.11 -47.08
N LYS A 423 -16.46 -7.04 -46.96
CA LYS A 423 -16.44 -7.98 -45.83
C LYS A 423 -16.06 -7.28 -44.53
N PRO A 424 -16.78 -7.55 -43.42
CA PRO A 424 -16.42 -7.03 -42.12
C PRO A 424 -15.06 -7.58 -41.67
N VAL A 425 -14.25 -6.71 -41.09
CA VAL A 425 -13.04 -7.10 -40.39
C VAL A 425 -13.40 -7.33 -38.93
N LYS A 426 -13.49 -8.60 -38.54
CA LYS A 426 -13.63 -9.00 -37.14
C LYS A 426 -12.42 -8.54 -36.34
N THR A 427 -12.64 -7.77 -35.29
CA THR A 427 -11.58 -7.31 -34.40
C THR A 427 -12.06 -7.17 -32.96
N LYS A 428 -11.10 -7.02 -32.04
CA LYS A 428 -11.39 -6.65 -30.64
C LYS A 428 -11.20 -5.15 -30.47
N LEU A 429 -12.21 -4.50 -29.90
CA LEU A 429 -12.17 -3.09 -29.52
C LEU A 429 -12.16 -2.95 -28.01
N PHE A 430 -11.49 -1.91 -27.53
CA PHE A 430 -11.43 -1.54 -26.13
C PHE A 430 -12.26 -0.29 -25.90
N LEU A 431 -13.22 -0.37 -24.99
CA LEU A 431 -14.07 0.76 -24.64
C LEU A 431 -13.39 1.63 -23.60
N LEU A 432 -13.30 2.94 -23.88
CA LEU A 432 -12.90 3.93 -22.90
C LEU A 432 -14.11 4.41 -22.10
N SER A 433 -13.90 4.83 -20.86
CA SER A 433 -14.97 5.36 -19.98
C SER A 433 -15.66 6.63 -20.51
N CYS A 434 -15.06 7.34 -21.48
CA CYS A 434 -15.72 8.43 -22.19
C CYS A 434 -16.62 7.99 -23.35
N GLY A 435 -16.66 6.68 -23.62
CA GLY A 435 -17.40 6.02 -24.70
C GLY A 435 -16.64 5.86 -26.03
N HIS A 436 -15.44 6.41 -26.14
CA HIS A 436 -14.62 6.20 -27.35
C HIS A 436 -14.03 4.79 -27.38
N GLN A 437 -13.76 4.29 -28.59
CA GLN A 437 -13.26 2.94 -28.82
C GLN A 437 -11.80 3.00 -29.27
N LEU A 438 -10.97 2.11 -28.73
CA LEU A 438 -9.59 1.92 -29.16
C LEU A 438 -9.47 0.58 -29.88
N ARG A 439 -8.72 0.56 -30.98
CA ARG A 439 -8.27 -0.68 -31.58
C ARG A 439 -7.12 -1.27 -30.77
N PHE A 440 -6.87 -2.57 -30.95
CA PHE A 440 -5.76 -3.26 -30.31
C PHE A 440 -4.41 -2.58 -30.57
N GLU A 441 -4.16 -2.07 -31.78
CA GLU A 441 -2.89 -1.40 -32.12
C GLU A 441 -2.70 -0.10 -31.31
N ASP A 442 -3.80 0.56 -30.97
CA ASP A 442 -3.79 1.81 -30.20
C ASP A 442 -3.59 1.56 -28.68
N LEU A 443 -3.76 0.32 -28.21
CA LEU A 443 -3.45 -0.09 -26.83
C LEU A 443 -1.96 0.09 -26.50
N THR A 444 -1.08 -0.03 -27.50
CA THR A 444 0.36 0.24 -27.37
C THR A 444 0.62 1.69 -26.94
N LYS A 445 -0.06 2.65 -27.58
CA LYS A 445 0.05 4.07 -27.23
C LYS A 445 -0.49 4.32 -25.83
N PHE A 446 -1.56 3.61 -25.45
CA PHE A 446 -2.14 3.65 -24.11
C PHE A 446 -1.13 3.15 -23.06
N TYR A 447 -0.50 2.00 -23.27
CA TYR A 447 0.54 1.44 -22.38
C TYR A 447 1.71 2.42 -22.18
N TYR A 448 2.24 3.00 -23.27
CA TYR A 448 3.37 3.92 -23.16
C TYR A 448 3.01 5.26 -22.48
N LYS A 449 1.86 5.85 -22.81
CA LYS A 449 1.47 7.17 -22.26
C LYS A 449 0.85 7.07 -20.87
N GLY A 450 -0.04 6.11 -20.63
CA GLY A 450 -0.84 6.00 -19.42
C GLY A 450 -0.27 5.08 -18.34
N TYR A 451 0.53 4.08 -18.71
CA TYR A 451 1.01 3.06 -17.77
C TYR A 451 2.51 3.19 -17.43
N THR A 452 3.40 3.45 -18.40
CA THR A 452 4.86 3.42 -18.16
C THR A 452 5.54 4.75 -17.84
N LYS A 453 5.06 5.88 -18.41
CA LYS A 453 5.83 7.13 -18.50
C LYS A 453 5.26 8.31 -17.71
N TYR A 454 3.96 8.37 -17.44
CA TYR A 454 3.34 9.51 -16.76
C TYR A 454 2.41 9.10 -15.60
N PRO A 455 2.56 9.68 -14.40
CA PRO A 455 1.55 9.55 -13.33
C PRO A 455 0.29 10.38 -13.61
N LYS A 456 0.26 11.19 -14.69
CA LYS A 456 -0.91 11.97 -15.10
C LYS A 456 -2.00 11.08 -15.67
N SER A 457 -3.26 11.47 -15.47
CA SER A 457 -4.43 10.79 -16.01
C SER A 457 -4.31 10.62 -17.52
N PHE A 458 -4.65 9.44 -18.02
CA PHE A 458 -4.69 9.22 -19.46
C PHE A 458 -5.84 10.07 -20.03
N LYS A 459 -5.52 10.88 -21.05
CA LYS A 459 -6.53 11.68 -21.77
C LYS A 459 -7.02 10.88 -22.96
N CYS A 460 -8.29 11.04 -23.31
CA CYS A 460 -8.83 10.47 -24.53
C CYS A 460 -7.98 10.92 -25.74
N PRO A 461 -7.49 10.00 -26.58
CA PRO A 461 -6.71 10.38 -27.76
C PRO A 461 -7.56 11.06 -28.83
N PHE A 462 -8.88 10.88 -28.78
CA PHE A 462 -9.83 11.42 -29.76
C PHE A 462 -10.47 12.75 -29.33
N ALA A 463 -10.48 13.05 -28.03
CA ALA A 463 -11.16 14.22 -27.49
C ALA A 463 -10.35 14.83 -26.33
N TRP A 464 -9.64 15.93 -26.62
CA TRP A 464 -8.76 16.59 -25.65
C TRP A 464 -9.51 17.25 -24.48
N TRP A 465 -10.80 17.56 -24.68
CA TRP A 465 -11.72 18.07 -23.66
C TRP A 465 -12.29 16.96 -22.75
N CYS A 466 -12.14 15.68 -23.11
CA CYS A 466 -12.47 14.62 -22.18
C CYS A 466 -11.54 14.69 -20.97
N GLY A 467 -12.12 14.52 -19.78
CA GLY A 467 -11.37 14.35 -18.54
C GLY A 467 -10.50 13.08 -18.55
N PRO A 468 -9.97 12.68 -17.39
CA PRO A 468 -9.31 11.39 -17.22
C PRO A 468 -10.17 10.24 -17.76
N VAL A 469 -9.61 9.39 -18.63
CA VAL A 469 -10.30 8.21 -19.16
C VAL A 469 -9.56 6.93 -18.80
N TYR A 470 -10.29 5.84 -18.75
CA TYR A 470 -9.80 4.50 -18.44
C TYR A 470 -10.41 3.45 -19.35
N ILE A 471 -9.79 2.26 -19.43
CA ILE A 471 -10.33 1.15 -20.21
C ILE A 471 -11.39 0.44 -19.36
N VAL A 472 -12.59 0.30 -19.90
CA VAL A 472 -13.71 -0.42 -19.26
C VAL A 472 -13.51 -1.92 -19.47
N GLY A 473 -13.22 -2.33 -20.70
CA GLY A 473 -13.01 -3.70 -21.11
C GLY A 473 -12.87 -3.80 -22.63
N CYS A 474 -12.92 -5.01 -23.16
CA CYS A 474 -12.93 -5.28 -24.59
C CYS A 474 -14.21 -5.97 -25.05
N TYR A 475 -14.53 -5.88 -26.33
CA TYR A 475 -15.61 -6.62 -26.98
C TYR A 475 -15.27 -6.91 -28.43
N ASP A 476 -15.89 -7.94 -28.98
CA ASP A 476 -15.76 -8.28 -30.40
C ASP A 476 -16.61 -7.32 -31.24
N ALA A 477 -16.05 -6.83 -32.33
CA ALA A 477 -16.72 -5.91 -33.24
C ALA A 477 -16.43 -6.26 -34.69
N ASP A 478 -17.44 -6.08 -35.53
CA ASP A 478 -17.33 -6.11 -36.97
C ASP A 478 -17.08 -4.70 -37.48
N LEU A 479 -15.89 -4.46 -38.04
CA LEU A 479 -15.54 -3.15 -38.62
C LEU A 479 -15.66 -3.16 -40.13
N TYR A 480 -16.25 -2.09 -40.66
CA TYR A 480 -16.42 -1.89 -42.10
C TYR A 480 -15.52 -0.75 -42.58
N LYS A 481 -14.68 -1.03 -43.57
CA LYS A 481 -13.83 -0.01 -44.18
C LYS A 481 -14.57 0.61 -45.37
N ILE A 482 -14.96 1.88 -45.24
CA ILE A 482 -15.64 2.63 -46.31
C ILE A 482 -14.72 3.80 -46.70
N GLY A 483 -14.05 3.69 -47.85
CA GLY A 483 -13.06 4.67 -48.28
C GLY A 483 -11.83 4.73 -47.35
N SER A 484 -11.54 5.91 -46.80
CA SER A 484 -10.46 6.14 -45.81
C SER A 484 -10.91 5.97 -44.35
N GLU A 485 -12.21 5.79 -44.11
CA GLU A 485 -12.79 5.69 -42.77
C GLU A 485 -13.05 4.23 -42.37
N ILE A 486 -13.00 3.96 -41.06
CA ILE A 486 -13.31 2.67 -40.46
C ILE A 486 -14.48 2.88 -39.51
N TRP A 487 -15.57 2.18 -39.75
CA TRP A 487 -16.82 2.25 -39.01
C TRP A 487 -17.03 1.01 -38.18
#